data_AF-A0A1F6P8R3-F1
#
_entry.id   AF-A0A1F6P8R3-F1
#
_cell.length_a   1.000
_cell.length_b   1.000
_cell.length_c   1.000
_cell.angle_alpha   90.00
_cell.angle_beta   90.00
_cell.angle_gamma   90.00
#
_symmetry.space_group_name_H-M   'P 1'
#
loop_
_entity.id
_entity.type
_entity.pdbx_description
1 polymer ?
#
loop_
_entity_poly.entity_id
_entity_poly.type
_entity_poly.pdbx_seq_one_letter_code
_entity_poly.pdbx_strand_id
1 'polypeptide(L)'
;MGIENGKNFNPEDKVLSSETKKVEKTKQLFGHCFEILKFNEGDRIPVGGESVFSDEVNIKVTGDFENFKQFFDQTHELVDNYNLPKLREWLDSQGIEIDEKLFATLFAFTKKFEANYPSNPERAEARRKIYGDKGKEVNLSKIFSVNAAECAEIAALAQAYLQQEGVPSTYFSGDVLWDKEWEFSEEHSFIIIRQGDKVYIYDPTNPTNTTSGKFPSIYTAEANFDEEMAKKQKRFVTAKNILSKKEAFYGTNNGTNIWAEKHVV
;
A
#
# COMPACT_ATOMS: atom_id res chain seq x y z
N MET A 1 34.93 45.83 -50.32
CA MET A 1 35.39 44.50 -50.76
C MET A 1 36.44 44.03 -49.78
N GLY A 2 36.16 42.95 -49.05
CA GLY A 2 37.05 42.37 -48.05
C GLY A 2 36.30 41.24 -47.35
N ILE A 3 36.70 40.03 -47.68
CA ILE A 3 35.95 38.77 -47.56
C ILE A 3 35.99 38.22 -46.13
N GLU A 4 34.87 37.57 -45.76
CA GLU A 4 34.62 36.81 -44.54
C GLU A 4 35.68 35.76 -44.25
N ASN A 5 36.03 35.57 -42.97
CA ASN A 5 36.70 34.36 -42.51
C ASN A 5 35.95 33.77 -41.31
N GLY A 6 35.48 32.54 -41.52
CA GLY A 6 34.58 31.79 -40.67
C GLY A 6 35.16 31.49 -39.29
N LYS A 7 34.28 31.57 -38.29
CA LYS A 7 34.50 30.97 -36.98
C LYS A 7 34.21 29.48 -37.10
N ASN A 8 35.23 28.67 -36.81
CA ASN A 8 35.13 27.23 -36.64
C ASN A 8 34.05 26.90 -35.59
N PHE A 9 33.03 26.19 -36.03
CA PHE A 9 32.09 25.46 -35.17
C PHE A 9 32.88 24.34 -34.50
N ASN A 10 32.99 24.38 -33.17
CA ASN A 10 33.56 23.29 -32.38
C ASN A 10 32.40 22.40 -31.90
N PRO A 11 32.24 21.15 -32.38
CA PRO A 11 31.08 20.32 -32.07
C PRO A 11 31.19 19.60 -30.70
N GLU A 12 31.88 20.22 -29.74
CA GLU A 12 31.90 19.76 -28.35
C GLU A 12 30.85 20.51 -27.51
N ASP A 13 29.63 20.61 -28.05
CA ASP A 13 28.45 20.80 -27.22
C ASP A 13 28.38 19.59 -26.29
N LYS A 14 28.90 19.81 -25.07
CA LYS A 14 28.69 18.98 -23.89
C LYS A 14 27.20 18.66 -23.81
N VAL A 15 26.86 17.48 -24.29
CA VAL A 15 25.66 16.76 -23.88
C VAL A 15 25.84 16.54 -22.38
N LEU A 16 25.33 17.48 -21.58
CA LEU A 16 24.95 17.22 -20.20
C LEU A 16 23.91 16.11 -20.29
N SER A 17 24.38 14.86 -20.23
CA SER A 17 23.52 13.72 -19.97
C SER A 17 22.86 14.00 -18.64
N SER A 18 21.58 14.36 -18.67
CA SER A 18 20.74 14.35 -17.49
C SER A 18 20.77 12.92 -16.97
N GLU A 19 21.58 12.67 -15.94
CA GLU A 19 21.47 11.47 -15.12
C GLU A 19 20.09 11.54 -14.47
N THR A 20 19.10 10.99 -15.16
CA THR A 20 17.80 10.69 -14.59
C THR A 20 18.07 9.69 -13.49
N LYS A 21 18.18 10.16 -12.23
CA LYS A 21 18.30 9.30 -11.05
C LYS A 21 17.25 8.22 -11.18
N LYS A 22 17.71 6.97 -11.38
CA LYS A 22 16.84 5.80 -11.44
C LYS A 22 16.18 5.69 -10.07
N VAL A 23 14.94 6.18 -9.95
CA VAL A 23 14.17 6.09 -8.71
C VAL A 23 14.04 4.61 -8.39
N GLU A 24 14.58 4.20 -7.25
CA GLU A 24 14.50 2.83 -6.79
C GLU A 24 13.03 2.47 -6.54
N LYS A 25 12.55 1.42 -7.22
CA LYS A 25 11.14 1.02 -7.19
C LYS A 25 10.71 0.51 -5.82
N THR A 26 11.63 -0.14 -5.13
CA THR A 26 11.48 -0.67 -3.79
C THR A 26 12.50 0.02 -2.90
N LYS A 27 12.04 0.55 -1.77
CA LYS A 27 12.86 1.24 -0.79
C LYS A 27 12.88 0.41 0.48
N GLN A 28 14.06 -0.11 0.83
CA GLN A 28 14.25 -0.79 2.12
C GLN A 28 14.09 0.22 3.26
N LEU A 29 13.36 -0.18 4.30
CA LEU A 29 13.14 0.59 5.52
C LEU A 29 13.89 -0.07 6.69
N PHE A 30 13.50 0.22 7.91
CA PHE A 30 14.08 -0.42 9.08
C PHE A 30 13.61 -1.87 9.22
N GLY A 31 14.51 -2.76 9.62
CA GLY A 31 14.22 -4.18 9.83
C GLY A 31 13.77 -4.88 8.54
N HIS A 32 12.71 -5.69 8.65
CA HIS A 32 12.17 -6.47 7.53
C HIS A 32 11.27 -5.64 6.60
N CYS A 33 11.01 -4.37 6.93
CA CYS A 33 10.00 -3.54 6.28
C CYS A 33 10.51 -2.89 4.98
N PHE A 34 9.61 -2.66 4.03
CA PHE A 34 9.94 -2.00 2.76
C PHE A 34 8.72 -1.26 2.17
N GLU A 35 9.01 -0.23 1.36
CA GLU A 35 8.03 0.52 0.58
C GLU A 35 8.18 0.17 -0.91
N ILE A 36 7.07 -0.09 -1.60
CA ILE A 36 7.04 -0.27 -3.06
C ILE A 36 6.24 0.87 -3.67
N LEU A 37 6.91 1.66 -4.51
CA LEU A 37 6.32 2.87 -5.09
C LEU A 37 5.23 2.57 -6.12
N LYS A 38 5.40 1.46 -6.85
CA LYS A 38 4.47 1.04 -7.90
C LYS A 38 4.61 -0.44 -8.18
N PHE A 39 3.52 -1.10 -8.53
CA PHE A 39 3.54 -2.41 -9.15
C PHE A 39 3.39 -2.33 -10.67
N ASN A 40 4.01 -3.28 -11.36
CA ASN A 40 3.90 -3.58 -12.77
C ASN A 40 3.57 -5.07 -12.93
N GLU A 41 3.01 -5.44 -14.08
CA GLU A 41 2.85 -6.85 -14.49
C GLU A 41 4.19 -7.61 -14.39
N GLY A 42 4.15 -8.81 -13.81
CA GLY A 42 5.29 -9.70 -13.62
C GLY A 42 6.21 -9.36 -12.42
N ASP A 43 5.88 -8.34 -11.63
CA ASP A 43 6.67 -8.02 -10.44
C ASP A 43 6.65 -9.15 -9.41
N ARG A 44 7.78 -9.38 -8.75
CA ARG A 44 7.87 -10.31 -7.62
C ARG A 44 7.62 -9.58 -6.31
N ILE A 45 6.42 -9.75 -5.79
CA ILE A 45 5.92 -9.11 -4.58
C ILE A 45 6.32 -9.99 -3.38
N PRO A 46 7.07 -9.46 -2.40
CA PRO A 46 7.39 -10.20 -1.19
C PRO A 46 6.14 -10.33 -0.29
N VAL A 47 5.85 -11.54 0.17
CA VAL A 47 4.61 -11.86 0.93
C VAL A 47 4.86 -12.72 2.17
N GLY A 48 6.14 -12.89 2.55
CA GLY A 48 6.56 -13.58 3.76
C GLY A 48 8.02 -14.02 3.74
N GLY A 49 8.55 -14.35 4.91
CA GLY A 49 9.87 -14.92 5.11
C GLY A 49 9.81 -16.26 5.86
N GLU A 50 10.81 -17.12 5.68
CA GLU A 50 10.91 -18.41 6.37
C GLU A 50 11.18 -18.28 7.89
N SER A 51 11.54 -17.10 8.40
CA SER A 51 11.89 -16.91 9.81
C SER A 51 11.70 -15.47 10.31
N VAL A 52 11.15 -15.34 11.53
CA VAL A 52 11.09 -14.09 12.31
C VAL A 52 12.48 -13.53 12.71
N PHE A 53 13.56 -14.27 12.44
CA PHE A 53 14.95 -13.84 12.68
C PHE A 53 15.74 -13.57 11.39
N SER A 54 15.08 -13.62 10.23
CA SER A 54 15.71 -13.37 8.94
C SER A 54 15.16 -12.10 8.33
N ASP A 55 16.04 -11.22 7.87
CA ASP A 55 15.66 -10.06 7.04
C ASP A 55 15.32 -10.49 5.60
N GLU A 56 15.41 -11.78 5.27
CA GLU A 56 15.14 -12.32 3.93
C GLU A 56 13.65 -12.62 3.70
N VAL A 57 12.99 -11.78 2.90
CA VAL A 57 11.64 -12.04 2.39
C VAL A 57 11.73 -12.99 1.18
N ASN A 58 11.81 -14.29 1.46
CA ASN A 58 12.07 -15.32 0.46
C ASN A 58 10.80 -15.93 -0.16
N ILE A 59 9.62 -15.72 0.43
CA ILE A 59 8.34 -16.07 -0.18
C ILE A 59 7.86 -14.89 -1.01
N LYS A 60 7.67 -15.15 -2.32
CA LYS A 60 7.26 -14.13 -3.29
C LYS A 60 6.12 -14.65 -4.15
N VAL A 61 5.19 -13.76 -4.47
CA VAL A 61 4.14 -13.95 -5.47
C VAL A 61 4.44 -13.09 -6.69
N THR A 62 4.15 -13.59 -7.87
CA THR A 62 4.25 -12.82 -9.12
C THR A 62 2.94 -12.09 -9.36
N GLY A 63 3.00 -10.77 -9.45
CA GLY A 63 1.85 -9.90 -9.73
C GLY A 63 1.43 -10.04 -11.18
N ASP A 64 0.32 -10.72 -11.42
CA ASP A 64 -0.30 -10.89 -12.73
C ASP A 64 -1.61 -10.09 -12.81
N PHE A 65 -1.47 -8.77 -12.73
CA PHE A 65 -2.55 -7.80 -12.58
C PHE A 65 -3.51 -7.75 -13.78
N GLU A 66 -3.05 -8.12 -14.98
CA GLU A 66 -3.94 -8.25 -16.15
C GLU A 66 -5.09 -9.25 -15.91
N ASN A 67 -4.88 -10.29 -15.09
CA ASN A 67 -5.95 -11.22 -14.70
C ASN A 67 -7.03 -10.59 -13.80
N PHE A 68 -6.79 -9.37 -13.29
CA PHE A 68 -7.73 -8.62 -12.46
C PHE A 68 -8.40 -7.47 -13.21
N LYS A 69 -8.15 -7.31 -14.52
CA LYS A 69 -8.71 -6.19 -15.31
C LYS A 69 -10.23 -6.08 -15.16
N GLN A 70 -10.95 -7.20 -15.24
CA GLN A 70 -12.41 -7.21 -15.07
C GLN A 70 -12.82 -6.73 -13.67
N PHE A 71 -12.10 -7.13 -12.63
CA PHE A 71 -12.35 -6.67 -11.26
C PHE A 71 -12.11 -5.16 -11.14
N PHE A 72 -11.03 -4.64 -11.72
CA PHE A 72 -10.72 -3.21 -11.73
C PHE A 72 -11.77 -2.40 -12.49
N ASP A 73 -12.13 -2.82 -13.71
CA ASP A 73 -13.15 -2.17 -14.53
C ASP A 73 -14.49 -2.08 -13.77
N GLN A 74 -14.93 -3.20 -13.17
CA GLN A 74 -16.17 -3.24 -12.38
C GLN A 74 -16.11 -2.38 -11.11
N THR A 75 -14.92 -2.21 -10.54
CA THR A 75 -14.70 -1.36 -9.37
C THR A 75 -14.75 0.11 -9.77
N HIS A 76 -14.12 0.49 -10.88
CA HIS A 76 -14.20 1.82 -11.48
C HIS A 76 -15.65 2.21 -11.80
N GLU A 77 -16.39 1.34 -12.48
CA GLU A 77 -17.82 1.56 -12.78
C GLU A 77 -18.66 1.82 -11.52
N LEU A 78 -18.31 1.20 -10.38
CA LEU A 78 -19.01 1.44 -9.12
C LEU A 78 -18.75 2.86 -8.58
N VAL A 79 -17.56 3.41 -8.80
CA VAL A 79 -17.22 4.79 -8.42
C VAL A 79 -18.09 5.79 -9.19
N ASP A 80 -18.26 5.58 -10.49
CA ASP A 80 -19.08 6.45 -11.36
C ASP A 80 -20.55 6.50 -10.96
N ASN A 81 -21.04 5.47 -10.26
CA ASN A 81 -22.41 5.39 -9.78
C ASN A 81 -22.63 6.14 -8.45
N TYR A 82 -21.57 6.62 -7.77
CA TYR A 82 -21.72 7.36 -6.53
C TYR A 82 -22.02 8.83 -6.77
N ASN A 83 -22.95 9.37 -5.96
CA ASN A 83 -23.25 10.81 -5.95
C ASN A 83 -22.19 11.54 -5.12
N LEU A 84 -21.11 11.98 -5.78
CA LEU A 84 -19.97 12.65 -5.13
C LEU A 84 -20.37 13.92 -4.35
N PRO A 85 -21.22 14.83 -4.86
CA PRO A 85 -21.68 15.98 -4.07
C PRO A 85 -22.34 15.58 -2.75
N LYS A 86 -23.22 14.58 -2.76
CA LYS A 86 -23.87 14.09 -1.53
C LYS A 86 -22.88 13.38 -0.60
N LEU A 87 -21.89 12.70 -1.16
CA LEU A 87 -20.81 12.08 -0.38
C LEU A 87 -19.95 13.16 0.31
N ARG A 88 -19.59 14.23 -0.40
CA ARG A 88 -18.88 15.40 0.16
C ARG A 88 -19.65 16.02 1.33
N GLU A 89 -20.95 16.30 1.14
CA GLU A 89 -21.82 16.82 2.21
C GLU A 89 -21.82 15.91 3.44
N TRP A 90 -21.90 14.58 3.23
CA TRP A 90 -21.83 13.63 4.32
C TRP A 90 -20.46 13.64 5.01
N LEU A 91 -19.36 13.62 4.27
CA LEU A 91 -18.00 13.66 4.83
C LEU A 91 -17.78 14.95 5.65
N ASP A 92 -18.24 16.10 5.16
CA ASP A 92 -18.18 17.38 5.87
C ASP A 92 -18.97 17.34 7.18
N SER A 93 -20.17 16.74 7.17
CA SER A 93 -20.98 16.57 8.38
C SER A 93 -20.30 15.74 9.47
N GLN A 94 -19.34 14.89 9.08
CA GLN A 94 -18.54 14.05 9.99
C GLN A 94 -17.18 14.68 10.34
N GLY A 95 -16.87 15.87 9.80
CA GLY A 95 -15.55 16.50 9.94
C GLY A 95 -14.43 15.71 9.28
N ILE A 96 -14.71 15.01 8.18
CA ILE A 96 -13.73 14.17 7.47
C ILE A 96 -13.28 14.90 6.21
N GLU A 97 -11.99 15.19 6.11
CA GLU A 97 -11.42 16.06 5.07
C GLU A 97 -10.83 15.31 3.86
N ILE A 98 -10.97 13.98 3.79
CA ILE A 98 -10.54 13.22 2.61
C ILE A 98 -11.36 13.64 1.38
N ASP A 99 -10.73 13.67 0.20
CA ASP A 99 -11.41 13.94 -1.06
C ASP A 99 -12.51 12.90 -1.32
N GLU A 100 -13.67 13.34 -1.78
CA GLU A 100 -14.84 12.48 -1.97
C GLU A 100 -14.63 11.45 -3.08
N LYS A 101 -13.86 11.78 -4.13
CA LYS A 101 -13.50 10.83 -5.19
C LYS A 101 -12.54 9.79 -4.64
N LEU A 102 -11.53 10.19 -3.87
CA LEU A 102 -10.63 9.24 -3.19
C LEU A 102 -11.41 8.30 -2.26
N PHE A 103 -12.30 8.83 -1.42
CA PHE A 103 -13.12 7.99 -0.54
C PHE A 103 -14.00 7.03 -1.33
N ALA A 104 -14.66 7.52 -2.38
CA ALA A 104 -15.48 6.72 -3.29
C ALA A 104 -14.68 5.56 -3.92
N THR A 105 -13.46 5.83 -4.40
CA THR A 105 -12.54 4.82 -4.94
C THR A 105 -12.20 3.74 -3.91
N LEU A 106 -11.81 4.13 -2.69
CA LEU A 106 -11.47 3.18 -1.62
C LEU A 106 -12.69 2.37 -1.16
N PHE A 107 -13.86 3.01 -1.10
CA PHE A 107 -15.12 2.36 -0.76
C PHE A 107 -15.56 1.38 -1.84
N ALA A 108 -15.45 1.73 -3.13
CA ALA A 108 -15.75 0.84 -4.24
C ALA A 108 -14.88 -0.42 -4.20
N PHE A 109 -13.56 -0.25 -4.03
CA PHE A 109 -12.63 -1.38 -3.88
C PHE A 109 -13.05 -2.27 -2.72
N THR A 110 -13.29 -1.69 -1.54
CA THR A 110 -13.71 -2.45 -0.35
C THR A 110 -14.99 -3.26 -0.62
N LYS A 111 -16.00 -2.64 -1.27
CA LYS A 111 -17.27 -3.33 -1.59
C LYS A 111 -17.08 -4.47 -2.59
N LYS A 112 -16.33 -4.25 -3.66
CA LYS A 112 -16.09 -5.27 -4.69
C LYS A 112 -15.22 -6.40 -4.16
N PHE A 113 -14.19 -6.07 -3.39
CA PHE A 113 -13.34 -7.05 -2.74
C PHE A 113 -14.16 -7.98 -1.84
N GLU A 114 -14.97 -7.42 -0.94
CA GLU A 114 -15.81 -8.19 -0.02
C GLU A 114 -16.86 -9.05 -0.73
N ALA A 115 -17.40 -8.57 -1.85
CA ALA A 115 -18.36 -9.35 -2.66
C ALA A 115 -17.70 -10.55 -3.35
N ASN A 116 -16.47 -10.36 -3.86
CA ASN A 116 -15.77 -11.38 -4.66
C ASN A 116 -14.94 -12.35 -3.81
N TYR A 117 -14.46 -11.90 -2.65
CA TYR A 117 -13.56 -12.63 -1.76
C TYR A 117 -14.09 -12.62 -0.32
N PRO A 118 -15.23 -13.30 -0.06
CA PRO A 118 -15.80 -13.38 1.28
C PRO A 118 -14.87 -14.13 2.25
N SER A 119 -15.16 -14.09 3.55
CA SER A 119 -14.34 -14.79 4.54
C SER A 119 -14.19 -16.29 4.22
N ASN A 120 -12.95 -16.76 4.16
CA ASN A 120 -12.61 -18.17 3.98
C ASN A 120 -12.04 -18.75 5.30
N PRO A 121 -12.71 -19.70 5.96
CA PRO A 121 -12.19 -20.35 7.16
C PRO A 121 -11.01 -21.31 6.88
N GLU A 122 -10.88 -21.81 5.65
CA GLU A 122 -9.81 -22.73 5.23
C GLU A 122 -8.61 -22.00 4.61
N ARG A 123 -8.57 -20.67 4.72
CA ARG A 123 -7.57 -19.79 4.08
C ARG A 123 -6.13 -20.23 4.37
N ALA A 124 -5.81 -20.49 5.64
CA ALA A 124 -4.47 -20.88 6.05
C ALA A 124 -4.05 -22.23 5.46
N GLU A 125 -4.98 -23.18 5.36
CA GLU A 125 -4.72 -24.48 4.74
C GLU A 125 -4.54 -24.35 3.23
N ALA A 126 -5.40 -23.59 2.55
CA ALA A 126 -5.29 -23.30 1.13
C ALA A 126 -3.95 -22.61 0.81
N ARG A 127 -3.56 -21.62 1.60
CA ARG A 127 -2.28 -20.93 1.49
C ARG A 127 -1.10 -21.89 1.64
N ARG A 128 -1.13 -22.76 2.65
CA ARG A 128 -0.09 -23.78 2.86
C ARG A 128 0.04 -24.73 1.66
N LYS A 129 -1.07 -25.13 1.04
CA LYS A 129 -1.05 -25.98 -0.17
C LYS A 129 -0.42 -25.27 -1.36
N ILE A 130 -0.65 -23.97 -1.54
CA ILE A 130 -0.07 -23.18 -2.63
C ILE A 130 1.45 -23.06 -2.49
N TYR A 131 1.93 -22.73 -1.28
CA TYR A 131 3.34 -22.47 -1.02
C TYR A 131 4.15 -23.72 -0.61
N GLY A 132 3.50 -24.87 -0.39
CA GLY A 132 4.17 -26.12 -0.01
C GLY A 132 5.06 -26.72 -1.10
N ASP A 133 4.79 -26.39 -2.36
CA ASP A 133 5.56 -26.85 -3.52
C ASP A 133 6.81 -25.97 -3.73
N LYS A 134 7.92 -26.33 -3.07
CA LYS A 134 9.19 -25.60 -3.18
C LYS A 134 9.60 -25.39 -4.64
N GLY A 135 9.94 -24.15 -4.99
CA GLY A 135 10.47 -23.76 -6.31
C GLY A 135 9.42 -23.44 -7.37
N LYS A 136 8.13 -23.56 -7.07
CA LYS A 136 7.06 -23.14 -7.99
C LYS A 136 6.79 -21.65 -7.87
N GLU A 137 6.80 -20.95 -8.99
CA GLU A 137 6.33 -19.57 -9.05
C GLU A 137 4.81 -19.53 -8.84
N VAL A 138 4.38 -18.71 -7.89
CA VAL A 138 2.97 -18.54 -7.53
C VAL A 138 2.51 -17.19 -8.05
N ASN A 139 1.43 -17.19 -8.83
CA ASN A 139 0.81 -15.96 -9.32
C ASN A 139 -0.23 -15.43 -8.34
N LEU A 140 -0.42 -14.11 -8.32
CA LEU A 140 -1.39 -13.44 -7.45
C LEU A 140 -2.81 -13.93 -7.72
N SER A 141 -3.20 -14.03 -8.99
CA SER A 141 -4.51 -14.57 -9.42
C SER A 141 -4.77 -15.96 -8.86
N LYS A 142 -3.74 -16.81 -8.73
CA LYS A 142 -3.89 -18.17 -8.19
C LYS A 142 -4.29 -18.13 -6.72
N ILE A 143 -3.68 -17.25 -5.93
CA ILE A 143 -3.99 -17.07 -4.51
C ILE A 143 -5.44 -16.60 -4.34
N PHE A 144 -5.85 -15.63 -5.15
CA PHE A 144 -7.23 -15.12 -5.16
C PHE A 144 -8.24 -16.16 -5.64
N SER A 145 -7.89 -17.02 -6.61
CA SER A 145 -8.79 -18.06 -7.15
C SER A 145 -9.23 -19.09 -6.11
N VAL A 146 -8.44 -19.27 -5.05
CA VAL A 146 -8.74 -20.18 -3.94
C VAL A 146 -9.02 -19.41 -2.64
N ASN A 147 -9.21 -18.08 -2.74
CA ASN A 147 -9.53 -17.19 -1.65
C ASN A 147 -8.57 -17.36 -0.45
N ALA A 148 -7.26 -17.39 -0.75
CA ALA A 148 -6.17 -17.61 0.21
C ALA A 148 -5.31 -16.35 0.47
N ALA A 149 -5.76 -15.19 -0.01
CA ALA A 149 -5.03 -13.94 0.09
C ALA A 149 -4.99 -13.42 1.53
N GLU A 150 -3.83 -12.90 1.94
CA GLU A 150 -3.60 -12.25 3.23
C GLU A 150 -3.16 -10.79 3.00
N CYS A 151 -2.62 -10.15 4.05
CA CYS A 151 -2.42 -8.70 4.03
C CYS A 151 -1.58 -8.22 2.84
N ALA A 152 -0.49 -8.92 2.53
CA ALA A 152 0.41 -8.54 1.45
C ALA A 152 -0.23 -8.65 0.06
N GLU A 153 -0.93 -9.75 -0.24
CA GLU A 153 -1.59 -9.93 -1.54
C GLU A 153 -2.77 -8.97 -1.75
N ILE A 154 -3.55 -8.74 -0.68
CA ILE A 154 -4.70 -7.83 -0.73
C ILE A 154 -4.23 -6.39 -0.90
N ALA A 155 -3.21 -5.97 -0.14
CA ALA A 155 -2.62 -4.65 -0.30
C ALA A 155 -1.98 -4.48 -1.69
N ALA A 156 -1.31 -5.50 -2.23
CA ALA A 156 -0.77 -5.43 -3.59
C ALA A 156 -1.87 -5.24 -4.65
N LEU A 157 -2.98 -5.98 -4.55
CA LEU A 157 -4.13 -5.81 -5.44
C LEU A 157 -4.75 -4.41 -5.31
N ALA A 158 -4.89 -3.91 -4.08
CA ALA A 158 -5.40 -2.57 -3.80
C ALA A 158 -4.50 -1.48 -4.39
N GLN A 159 -3.18 -1.61 -4.22
CA GLN A 159 -2.21 -0.68 -4.78
C GLN A 159 -2.28 -0.66 -6.31
N ALA A 160 -2.33 -1.81 -6.97
CA ALA A 160 -2.44 -1.87 -8.43
C ALA A 160 -3.72 -1.19 -8.93
N TYR A 161 -4.85 -1.39 -8.25
CA TYR A 161 -6.09 -0.68 -8.55
C TYR A 161 -5.94 0.83 -8.38
N LEU A 162 -5.41 1.30 -7.24
CA LEU A 162 -5.23 2.73 -6.96
C LEU A 162 -4.28 3.41 -7.95
N GLN A 163 -3.25 2.70 -8.41
CA GLN A 163 -2.37 3.17 -9.47
C GLN A 163 -3.13 3.38 -10.79
N GLN A 164 -4.03 2.46 -11.16
CA GLN A 164 -4.85 2.58 -12.37
C GLN A 164 -5.81 3.78 -12.28
N GLU A 165 -6.33 4.06 -11.08
CA GLU A 165 -7.18 5.24 -10.81
C GLU A 165 -6.39 6.56 -10.72
N GLY A 166 -5.06 6.51 -10.86
CA GLY A 166 -4.19 7.69 -10.77
C GLY A 166 -4.05 8.25 -9.36
N VAL A 167 -4.35 7.46 -8.33
CA VAL A 167 -4.24 7.86 -6.92
C VAL A 167 -2.77 7.80 -6.47
N PRO A 168 -2.16 8.91 -6.01
CA PRO A 168 -0.80 8.92 -5.48
C PRO A 168 -0.69 8.07 -4.21
N SER A 169 -0.21 6.84 -4.38
CA SER A 169 -0.20 5.82 -3.33
C SER A 169 1.05 4.95 -3.42
N THR A 170 1.48 4.40 -2.28
CA THR A 170 2.59 3.44 -2.22
C THR A 170 2.22 2.26 -1.34
N TYR A 171 2.67 1.06 -1.72
CA TYR A 171 2.54 -0.14 -0.91
C TYR A 171 3.59 -0.13 0.21
N PHE A 172 3.17 -0.54 1.39
CA PHE A 172 4.04 -0.66 2.56
C PHE A 172 3.92 -2.07 3.14
N SER A 173 5.05 -2.76 3.25
CA SER A 173 5.20 -3.93 4.11
C SER A 173 5.88 -3.44 5.38
N GLY A 174 5.14 -3.42 6.48
CA GLY A 174 5.61 -2.90 7.76
C GLY A 174 4.97 -3.67 8.91
N ASP A 175 4.73 -2.95 9.99
CA ASP A 175 4.15 -3.48 11.20
C ASP A 175 2.97 -2.63 11.66
N VAL A 176 2.02 -3.28 12.32
CA VAL A 176 0.94 -2.62 13.05
C VAL A 176 0.94 -3.05 14.51
N LEU A 177 0.68 -2.09 15.39
CA LEU A 177 0.39 -2.31 16.79
C LEU A 177 -1.07 -1.87 17.01
N TRP A 178 -1.93 -2.79 17.45
CA TRP A 178 -3.36 -2.49 17.64
C TRP A 178 -3.66 -1.82 18.99
N ASP A 179 -2.76 -1.97 19.96
CA ASP A 179 -2.86 -1.38 21.29
C ASP A 179 -1.47 -0.92 21.73
N LYS A 180 -1.37 0.31 22.22
CA LYS A 180 -0.11 0.96 22.58
C LYS A 180 0.69 0.16 23.62
N GLU A 181 -0.02 -0.59 24.47
CA GLU A 181 0.57 -1.35 25.57
C GLU A 181 1.05 -2.75 25.15
N TRP A 182 0.81 -3.15 23.89
CA TRP A 182 1.30 -4.44 23.39
C TRP A 182 2.81 -4.43 23.21
N GLU A 183 3.45 -5.51 23.66
CA GLU A 183 4.90 -5.67 23.56
C GLU A 183 5.37 -5.99 22.13
N PHE A 184 4.50 -6.60 21.32
CA PHE A 184 4.84 -7.08 19.98
C PHE A 184 3.85 -6.53 18.95
N SER A 185 4.38 -6.12 17.81
CA SER A 185 3.61 -5.78 16.61
C SER A 185 3.28 -7.01 15.79
N GLU A 186 2.33 -6.83 14.87
CA GLU A 186 2.01 -7.79 13.82
C GLU A 186 2.59 -7.30 12.49
N GLU A 187 3.27 -8.19 11.77
CA GLU A 187 3.68 -7.93 10.38
C GLU A 187 2.43 -7.66 9.54
N HIS A 188 2.41 -6.52 8.85
CA HIS A 188 1.20 -6.07 8.18
C HIS A 188 1.49 -5.25 6.94
N SER A 189 0.66 -5.43 5.91
CA SER A 189 0.75 -4.66 4.68
C SER A 189 -0.41 -3.69 4.54
N PHE A 190 -0.09 -2.45 4.20
CA PHE A 190 -1.03 -1.35 4.07
C PHE A 190 -0.57 -0.37 2.98
N ILE A 191 -1.44 0.58 2.62
CA ILE A 191 -1.18 1.56 1.57
C ILE A 191 -1.02 2.94 2.20
N ILE A 192 0.01 3.67 1.77
CA ILE A 192 0.20 5.08 2.10
C ILE A 192 -0.33 5.92 0.94
N ILE A 193 -1.32 6.76 1.20
CA ILE A 193 -1.93 7.65 0.21
C ILE A 193 -1.61 9.09 0.57
N ARG A 194 -1.15 9.87 -0.41
CA ARG A 194 -0.74 11.27 -0.21
C ARG A 194 -1.71 12.19 -0.93
N GLN A 195 -2.39 13.06 -0.17
CA GLN A 195 -3.36 14.03 -0.68
C GLN A 195 -3.05 15.41 -0.10
N GLY A 196 -2.47 16.29 -0.92
CA GLY A 196 -2.01 17.60 -0.45
C GLY A 196 -0.89 17.43 0.59
N ASP A 197 -1.09 18.03 1.76
CA ASP A 197 -0.20 17.94 2.94
C ASP A 197 -0.55 16.75 3.86
N LYS A 198 -1.59 15.98 3.54
CA LYS A 198 -2.06 14.87 4.37
C LYS A 198 -1.55 13.51 3.88
N VAL A 199 -1.25 12.67 4.86
CA VAL A 199 -0.94 11.25 4.66
C VAL A 199 -2.07 10.42 5.26
N TYR A 200 -2.66 9.57 4.43
CA TYR A 200 -3.62 8.57 4.85
C TYR A 200 -2.99 7.19 4.82
N ILE A 201 -3.25 6.41 5.86
CA ILE A 201 -2.95 4.97 5.87
C ILE A 201 -4.26 4.26 5.52
N TYR A 202 -4.27 3.54 4.41
CA TYR A 202 -5.38 2.70 4.01
C TYR A 202 -5.03 1.24 4.25
N ASP A 203 -5.84 0.58 5.09
CA ASP A 203 -5.73 -0.85 5.36
C ASP A 203 -6.88 -1.59 4.65
N PRO A 204 -6.63 -2.15 3.44
CA PRO A 204 -7.65 -2.86 2.67
C PRO A 204 -8.07 -4.21 3.29
N THR A 205 -7.36 -4.68 4.30
CA THR A 205 -7.53 -6.04 4.85
C THR A 205 -8.40 -6.06 6.10
N ASN A 206 -8.47 -4.92 6.80
CA ASN A 206 -9.24 -4.74 8.02
C ASN A 206 -10.33 -3.66 7.87
N PRO A 207 -11.31 -3.85 6.97
CA PRO A 207 -12.36 -2.86 6.74
C PRO A 207 -13.14 -2.56 8.04
N THR A 208 -13.61 -1.33 8.15
CA THR A 208 -14.40 -0.88 9.30
C THR A 208 -15.82 -1.40 9.20
N ASN A 209 -16.23 -2.22 10.17
CA ASN A 209 -17.61 -2.70 10.28
C ASN A 209 -18.52 -1.58 10.80
N THR A 210 -19.58 -1.26 10.07
CA THR A 210 -20.62 -0.31 10.47
C THR A 210 -22.00 -0.97 10.39
N THR A 211 -23.03 -0.31 10.91
CA THR A 211 -24.43 -0.76 10.75
C THR A 211 -24.88 -0.78 9.28
N SER A 212 -24.25 0.00 8.40
CA SER A 212 -24.51 0.03 6.96
C SER A 212 -23.56 -0.88 6.16
N GLY A 213 -22.86 -1.79 6.84
CA GLY A 213 -21.92 -2.75 6.27
C GLY A 213 -20.46 -2.31 6.40
N LYS A 214 -19.59 -2.93 5.62
CA LYS A 214 -18.14 -2.66 5.63
C LYS A 214 -17.79 -1.39 4.86
N PHE A 215 -16.93 -0.57 5.47
CA PHE A 215 -16.34 0.66 4.95
C PHE A 215 -14.82 0.52 4.90
N PRO A 216 -14.11 1.31 4.06
CA PRO A 216 -12.66 1.27 3.99
C PRO A 216 -12.06 1.68 5.33
N SER A 217 -10.97 1.03 5.71
CA SER A 217 -10.22 1.35 6.93
C SER A 217 -9.16 2.39 6.60
N ILE A 218 -9.45 3.65 6.91
CA ILE A 218 -8.60 4.79 6.55
C ILE A 218 -8.24 5.52 7.82
N TYR A 219 -6.94 5.79 8.00
CA TYR A 219 -6.41 6.45 9.16
C TYR A 219 -5.65 7.73 8.77
N THR A 220 -5.73 8.75 9.61
CA THR A 220 -4.85 9.91 9.57
C THR A 220 -3.72 9.73 10.57
N ALA A 221 -2.48 9.96 10.14
CA ALA A 221 -1.31 9.94 11.00
C ALA A 221 -1.22 11.23 11.84
N GLU A 222 -0.86 11.11 13.12
CA GLU A 222 -0.66 12.27 14.01
C GLU A 222 0.71 12.92 13.84
N ALA A 223 1.71 12.14 13.41
CA ALA A 223 3.04 12.61 13.04
C ALA A 223 3.24 12.50 11.52
N ASN A 224 4.28 13.19 11.01
CA ASN A 224 4.66 13.07 9.60
C ASN A 224 5.22 11.66 9.32
N PHE A 225 4.36 10.79 8.77
CA PHE A 225 4.69 9.40 8.51
C PHE A 225 5.96 9.24 7.65
N ASP A 226 6.09 10.03 6.58
CA ASP A 226 7.22 9.93 5.66
C ASP A 226 8.55 10.31 6.34
N GLU A 227 8.55 11.37 7.16
CA GLU A 227 9.72 11.78 7.93
C GLU A 227 10.11 10.72 8.97
N GLU A 228 9.14 10.14 9.68
CA GLU A 228 9.40 9.11 10.68
C GLU A 228 9.98 7.84 10.07
N MET A 229 9.46 7.39 8.92
CA MET A 229 9.97 6.22 8.21
C MET A 229 11.35 6.48 7.59
N ALA A 230 11.66 7.71 7.20
CA ALA A 230 12.97 8.09 6.67
C ALA A 230 14.11 8.01 7.70
N LYS A 231 13.78 8.00 9.01
CA LYS A 231 14.78 7.88 10.09
C LYS A 231 15.42 6.47 10.18
N LYS A 232 14.89 5.47 9.46
CA LYS A 232 15.43 4.10 9.41
C LYS A 232 15.70 3.51 10.79
N GLN A 233 14.73 3.62 11.68
CA GLN A 233 14.75 3.08 13.03
C GLN A 233 13.40 2.47 13.37
N LYS A 234 13.34 1.63 14.40
CA LYS A 234 12.06 1.16 14.95
C LYS A 234 11.20 2.37 15.33
N ARG A 235 10.03 2.49 14.71
CA ARG A 235 9.15 3.64 14.87
C ARG A 235 7.74 3.26 14.46
N PHE A 236 6.77 3.68 15.25
CA PHE A 236 5.35 3.54 15.00
C PHE A 236 4.69 4.91 15.12
N VAL A 237 3.89 5.27 14.12
CA VAL A 237 3.15 6.52 14.09
C VAL A 237 1.72 6.24 14.54
N THR A 238 1.27 7.00 15.52
CA THR A 238 -0.12 6.99 15.98
C THR A 238 -1.03 7.41 14.83
N ALA A 239 -2.03 6.59 14.55
CA ALA A 239 -2.97 6.81 13.47
C ALA A 239 -4.40 6.64 13.97
N LYS A 240 -5.29 7.55 13.59
CA LYS A 240 -6.70 7.55 13.99
C LYS A 240 -7.59 7.24 12.80
N ASN A 241 -8.43 6.21 12.95
CA ASN A 241 -9.38 5.84 11.90
C ASN A 241 -10.40 6.95 11.71
N ILE A 242 -10.60 7.41 10.47
CA ILE A 242 -11.41 8.60 10.18
C ILE A 242 -12.89 8.41 10.53
N LEU A 243 -13.39 7.17 10.52
CA LEU A 243 -14.78 6.82 10.81
C LEU A 243 -14.96 6.40 12.28
N SER A 244 -14.25 5.36 12.70
CA SER A 244 -14.44 4.75 14.03
C SER A 244 -13.71 5.46 15.16
N LYS A 245 -12.80 6.39 14.82
CA LYS A 245 -11.92 7.11 15.77
C LYS A 245 -11.00 6.20 16.59
N LYS A 246 -10.95 4.90 16.28
CA LYS A 246 -10.02 3.94 16.90
C LYS A 246 -8.59 4.30 16.53
N GLU A 247 -7.70 4.14 17.49
CA GLU A 247 -6.26 4.28 17.30
C GLU A 247 -5.65 2.95 16.86
N ALA A 248 -4.63 3.04 16.02
CA ALA A 248 -3.69 1.99 15.71
C ALA A 248 -2.33 2.64 15.42
N PHE A 249 -1.24 1.90 15.57
CA PHE A 249 0.10 2.45 15.40
C PHE A 249 0.79 1.70 14.26
N TYR A 250 1.10 2.41 13.17
CA TYR A 250 1.68 1.83 11.96
C TYR A 250 3.14 2.25 11.82
N GLY A 251 4.00 1.35 11.38
CA GLY A 251 5.39 1.71 11.13
C GLY A 251 6.29 0.55 10.80
N THR A 252 7.47 0.52 11.42
CA THR A 252 8.52 -0.45 11.12
C THR A 252 9.12 -1.06 12.38
N ASN A 253 9.39 -2.36 12.32
CA ASN A 253 10.03 -3.12 13.37
C ASN A 253 11.09 -4.08 12.79
N ASN A 254 11.88 -4.67 13.68
CA ASN A 254 12.85 -5.73 13.37
C ASN A 254 12.49 -7.03 14.13
N GLY A 255 11.21 -7.26 14.41
CA GLY A 255 10.72 -8.45 15.12
C GLY A 255 11.03 -8.46 16.62
N THR A 256 11.51 -7.36 17.20
CA THR A 256 11.81 -7.27 18.63
C THR A 256 10.77 -6.42 19.37
N ASN A 257 10.76 -6.53 20.70
CA ASN A 257 9.80 -5.87 21.58
C ASN A 257 9.73 -4.34 21.44
N ILE A 258 8.57 -3.78 21.73
CA ILE A 258 8.26 -2.37 21.56
C ILE A 258 8.12 -1.70 22.92
N TRP A 259 8.94 -0.67 23.16
CA TRP A 259 8.75 0.27 24.26
C TRP A 259 7.99 1.50 23.77
N ALA A 260 6.72 1.60 24.16
CA ALA A 260 5.83 2.64 23.67
C ALA A 260 6.39 4.05 23.85
N GLU A 261 7.03 4.34 25.00
CA GLU A 261 7.55 5.69 25.27
C GLU A 261 8.75 6.08 24.37
N LYS A 262 9.38 5.09 23.74
CA LYS A 262 10.55 5.30 22.87
C LYS A 262 10.22 5.20 21.39
N HIS A 263 9.30 4.32 21.02
CA HIS A 263 9.09 3.92 19.63
C HIS A 263 7.78 4.43 19.05
N VAL A 264 6.79 4.81 19.86
CA VAL A 264 5.52 5.36 19.39
C VAL A 264 5.58 6.89 19.40
N VAL A 265 5.17 7.51 18.30
CA VAL A 265 5.08 8.97 18.12
C VAL A 265 3.71 9.39 17.63
#